data_AF-A0A359FVZ8-F1
#
_entry.id   AF-A0A359FVZ8-F1
#
_cell.length_a   1.000
_cell.length_b   1.000
_cell.length_c   1.000
_cell.angle_alpha   90.00
_cell.angle_beta   90.00
_cell.angle_gamma   90.00
#
_symmetry.space_group_name_H-M   'P 1'
#
loop_
_entity.id
_entity.type
_entity.pdbx_description
1 polymer ?
#
loop_
_entity_poly.entity_id
_entity_poly.type
_entity_poly.pdbx_seq_one_letter_code
_entity_poly.pdbx_strand_id
1 'polypeptide(L)'
;GRHALGVFGLAGAVRLFSNNDEKCMNDGDVSFLIPVDSFASFFGKKDDGECKRTDLLAVNIKLPRDNYGKLLISACGVEAKFVSGTFNSTRAHAALEQGVSTVNEFKHLVNTGLRQGAMPERLALLELVRFGLRIISPSEARDVRKWVNIERDVFQYILKGVYEYAEPQYQAVLVSTEAALCGVAEYKTLDKGLWVRLTKEHWPGVADTPQIEEVKKAIRNLFDIEQCGTSHGTESQIQDIAAEDETGDLDSKTEESNSECQKNNDLEHSNPEEMENKDARPNAEGPSTINVNSCKSGLDGEKPLKQIFIGVDEGRKAIYLNPQSPIDPLDNLNLMITGSSGTGKTQLLKYLVCQLRAQEKNVFIMDFKNDFADDNSFCEKANLERVYISFDGLPFNPLIPYPVEHPGTKD
;
A
#
# COMPACT_ATOMS: atom_id res chain seq x y z
N GLY A 1 3.35 -25.99 4.13
CA GLY A 1 3.83 -24.89 4.99
C GLY A 1 2.66 -24.20 5.65
N ARG A 2 2.61 -24.12 6.99
CA ARG A 2 1.53 -23.44 7.73
C ARG A 2 1.45 -21.93 7.44
N HIS A 3 2.58 -21.30 7.10
CA HIS A 3 2.66 -19.88 6.74
C HIS A 3 1.91 -19.53 5.43
N ALA A 4 1.82 -20.46 4.48
CA ALA A 4 1.10 -20.25 3.23
C ALA A 4 -0.43 -20.17 3.44
N LEU A 5 -0.96 -20.73 4.53
CA LEU A 5 -2.40 -20.73 4.80
C LEU A 5 -2.88 -19.40 5.40
N GLY A 6 -2.02 -18.68 6.12
CA GLY A 6 -2.34 -17.35 6.66
C GLY A 6 -2.67 -16.34 5.56
N VAL A 7 -2.07 -16.50 4.39
CA VAL A 7 -2.34 -15.69 3.19
C VAL A 7 -3.79 -15.78 2.74
N PHE A 8 -4.46 -16.93 2.91
CA PHE A 8 -5.89 -17.06 2.56
C PHE A 8 -6.79 -16.19 3.45
N GLY A 9 -6.49 -16.13 4.76
CA GLY A 9 -7.21 -15.24 5.68
C GLY A 9 -7.05 -13.78 5.27
N LEU A 10 -5.80 -13.37 4.98
CA LEU A 10 -5.49 -12.02 4.54
C LEU A 10 -6.16 -11.67 3.21
N ALA A 11 -6.11 -12.57 2.23
CA ALA A 11 -6.76 -12.39 0.94
C ALA A 11 -8.28 -12.22 1.07
N GLY A 12 -8.92 -13.00 1.94
CA GLY A 12 -10.35 -12.85 2.24
C GLY A 12 -10.68 -11.46 2.80
N ALA A 13 -9.89 -10.99 3.77
CA ALA A 13 -10.04 -9.65 4.33
C ALA A 13 -9.84 -8.55 3.28
N VAL A 14 -8.75 -8.61 2.52
CA VAL A 14 -8.46 -7.61 1.48
C VAL A 14 -9.57 -7.55 0.46
N ARG A 15 -10.09 -8.69 0.00
CA ARG A 15 -11.18 -8.74 -0.99
C ARG A 15 -12.52 -8.25 -0.46
N LEU A 16 -12.80 -8.39 0.84
CA LEU A 16 -13.98 -7.79 1.46
C LEU A 16 -13.91 -6.26 1.49
N PHE A 17 -12.73 -5.71 1.76
CA PHE A 17 -12.51 -4.27 1.90
C PHE A 17 -12.15 -3.58 0.57
N SER A 18 -11.76 -4.35 -0.45
CA SER A 18 -11.51 -3.83 -1.80
C SER A 18 -12.86 -3.57 -2.48
N ASN A 19 -13.23 -2.30 -2.61
CA ASN A 19 -14.39 -1.91 -3.40
C ASN A 19 -14.05 -2.04 -4.89
N ASN A 20 -14.59 -3.07 -5.56
CA ASN A 20 -14.61 -3.14 -7.03
C ASN A 20 -15.69 -2.23 -7.66
N ASP A 21 -16.46 -1.51 -6.84
CA ASP A 21 -17.52 -0.63 -7.32
C ASP A 21 -16.95 0.76 -7.65
N GLU A 22 -17.08 1.17 -8.91
CA GLU A 22 -16.72 2.49 -9.49
C GLU A 22 -17.23 3.72 -8.70
N LYS A 23 -18.12 3.51 -7.72
CA LYS A 23 -18.80 4.58 -6.96
C LYS A 23 -17.92 5.36 -5.98
N CYS A 24 -16.87 4.77 -5.40
CA CYS A 24 -16.05 5.48 -4.41
C CYS A 24 -15.31 6.70 -5.00
N MET A 25 -14.94 6.67 -6.29
CA MET A 25 -14.20 7.79 -6.89
C MET A 25 -15.05 9.06 -7.11
N ASN A 26 -16.37 8.98 -7.06
CA ASN A 26 -17.25 10.06 -7.51
C ASN A 26 -17.62 11.10 -6.43
N ASP A 27 -17.38 10.81 -5.14
CA ASP A 27 -17.86 11.66 -4.03
C ASP A 27 -16.75 12.25 -3.13
N GLY A 28 -15.48 12.09 -3.51
CA GLY A 28 -14.33 12.53 -2.69
C GLY A 28 -14.11 11.64 -1.46
N ASP A 29 -14.64 10.43 -1.48
CA ASP A 29 -14.58 9.43 -0.41
C ASP A 29 -13.66 8.29 -0.82
N VAL A 30 -12.56 8.13 -0.10
CA VAL A 30 -11.45 7.28 -0.49
C VAL A 30 -11.12 6.29 0.62
N SER A 31 -11.25 5.00 0.33
CA SER A 31 -10.95 3.91 1.27
C SER A 31 -9.83 3.03 0.75
N PHE A 32 -8.84 2.75 1.60
CA PHE A 32 -7.73 1.85 1.28
C PHE A 32 -7.28 1.04 2.50
N LEU A 33 -6.44 0.04 2.23
CA LEU A 33 -5.85 -0.82 3.25
C LEU A 33 -4.34 -0.58 3.33
N ILE A 34 -3.82 -0.55 4.55
CA ILE A 34 -2.39 -0.49 4.84
C ILE A 34 -1.96 -1.79 5.53
N PRO A 35 -0.95 -2.52 5.02
CA PRO A 35 -0.33 -3.62 5.74
C PRO A 35 0.55 -3.07 6.87
N VAL A 36 0.10 -3.24 8.11
CA VAL A 36 0.72 -2.61 9.30
C VAL A 36 2.17 -3.03 9.50
N ASP A 37 2.51 -4.27 9.15
CA ASP A 37 3.88 -4.78 9.24
C ASP A 37 4.87 -4.02 8.34
N SER A 38 4.40 -3.42 7.24
CA SER A 38 5.25 -2.58 6.38
C SER A 38 5.59 -1.23 7.02
N PHE A 39 4.90 -0.88 8.11
CA PHE A 39 4.99 0.38 8.82
C PHE A 39 5.29 0.16 10.31
N ALA A 40 6.08 -0.86 10.63
CA ALA A 40 6.50 -1.22 11.98
C ALA A 40 7.21 -0.07 12.75
N SER A 41 7.74 0.92 12.06
CA SER A 41 8.31 2.14 12.65
C SER A 41 7.25 3.08 13.24
N PHE A 42 6.01 3.01 12.77
CA PHE A 42 4.88 3.82 13.21
C PHE A 42 4.01 3.10 14.24
N PHE A 43 3.93 1.78 14.13
CA PHE A 43 3.05 0.97 14.98
C PHE A 43 3.84 0.09 15.93
N GLY A 44 3.35 -0.02 17.16
CA GLY A 44 3.80 -0.97 18.14
C GLY A 44 5.04 -0.57 18.94
N LYS A 45 5.23 0.72 19.20
CA LYS A 45 6.30 1.20 20.11
C LYS A 45 5.90 1.05 21.58
N LYS A 46 6.40 0.01 22.25
CA LYS A 46 6.52 -0.06 23.72
C LYS A 46 7.86 -0.66 24.10
N ASP A 47 8.47 -0.13 25.16
CA ASP A 47 9.82 -0.48 25.60
C ASP A 47 9.94 -1.87 26.28
N ASP A 48 8.85 -2.61 26.54
CA ASP A 48 8.88 -3.80 27.43
C ASP A 48 7.97 -5.00 27.05
N GLY A 49 7.63 -5.24 25.78
CA GLY A 49 6.91 -6.48 25.43
C GLY A 49 6.62 -6.75 23.94
N GLU A 50 6.17 -7.98 23.63
CA GLU A 50 5.67 -8.37 22.30
C GLU A 50 4.53 -7.43 21.89
N CYS A 51 4.80 -6.57 20.92
CA CYS A 51 3.83 -5.58 20.52
C CYS A 51 2.81 -6.14 19.52
N LYS A 52 1.56 -6.24 19.97
CA LYS A 52 0.44 -6.76 19.19
C LYS A 52 -0.02 -5.71 18.18
N ARG A 53 0.38 -5.89 16.92
CA ARG A 53 -0.03 -5.09 15.76
C ARG A 53 -1.07 -5.84 14.97
N THR A 54 -2.02 -5.12 14.38
CA THR A 54 -3.02 -5.74 13.52
C THR A 54 -2.46 -6.11 12.15
N ASP A 55 -3.13 -6.99 11.42
CA ASP A 55 -2.65 -7.45 10.12
C ASP A 55 -2.76 -6.31 9.07
N LEU A 56 -3.90 -5.61 9.07
CA LEU A 56 -4.23 -4.53 8.13
C LEU A 56 -4.88 -3.34 8.86
N LEU A 57 -4.67 -2.13 8.36
CA LEU A 57 -5.39 -0.94 8.78
C LEU A 57 -6.26 -0.45 7.62
N ALA A 58 -7.58 -0.49 7.78
CA ALA A 58 -8.51 0.12 6.85
C ALA A 58 -8.64 1.61 7.17
N VAL A 59 -8.31 2.46 6.21
CA VAL A 59 -8.39 3.92 6.36
C VAL A 59 -9.39 4.46 5.35
N ASN A 60 -10.25 5.34 5.83
CA ASN A 60 -11.20 6.10 5.03
C ASN A 60 -10.86 7.59 5.13
N ILE A 61 -10.87 8.26 3.98
CA ILE A 61 -10.59 9.67 3.84
C ILE A 61 -11.74 10.31 3.08
N LYS A 62 -12.40 11.28 3.70
CA LYS A 62 -13.50 12.03 3.09
C LYS A 62 -13.12 13.49 2.91
N LEU A 63 -13.02 13.91 1.66
CA LEU A 63 -12.84 15.31 1.29
C LEU A 63 -14.09 16.12 1.65
N PRO A 64 -13.93 17.37 2.13
CA PRO A 64 -15.08 18.21 2.43
C PRO A 64 -15.81 18.57 1.12
N ARG A 65 -17.15 18.52 1.17
CA ARG A 65 -17.99 18.90 0.02
C ARG A 65 -18.04 20.42 -0.21
N ASP A 66 -17.72 21.19 0.83
CA ASP A 66 -17.71 22.65 0.83
C ASP A 66 -16.30 23.19 1.12
N ASN A 67 -15.96 24.37 0.56
CA ASN A 67 -14.63 24.98 0.66
C ASN A 67 -14.16 25.35 2.10
N TYR A 68 -15.03 25.22 3.10
CA TYR A 68 -14.75 25.55 4.50
C TYR A 68 -14.70 24.32 5.42
N GLY A 69 -14.92 23.12 4.87
CA GLY A 69 -14.89 21.89 5.65
C GLY A 69 -13.47 21.39 5.94
N LYS A 70 -13.36 20.49 6.91
CA LYS A 70 -12.14 19.74 7.19
C LYS A 70 -12.15 18.41 6.43
N LEU A 71 -10.96 17.90 6.13
CA LEU A 71 -10.79 16.52 5.71
C LEU A 71 -11.12 15.59 6.89
N LEU A 72 -11.99 14.60 6.69
CA LEU A 72 -12.26 13.58 7.70
C LEU A 72 -11.36 12.38 7.45
N ILE A 73 -10.70 11.90 8.51
CA ILE A 73 -9.90 10.67 8.50
C ILE A 73 -10.50 9.72 9.51
N SER A 74 -10.86 8.52 9.06
CA SER A 74 -11.36 7.44 9.91
C SER A 74 -10.51 6.20 9.71
N ALA A 75 -10.36 5.36 10.73
CA ALA A 75 -9.59 4.13 10.58
C ALA A 75 -10.14 2.98 11.43
N CYS A 76 -10.00 1.76 10.91
CA CYS A 76 -10.43 0.53 11.54
C CYS A 76 -9.32 -0.54 11.41
N GLY A 77 -9.00 -1.22 12.51
CA GLY A 77 -8.00 -2.26 12.55
C GLY A 77 -8.60 -3.58 12.06
N VAL A 78 -7.94 -4.25 11.12
CA VAL A 78 -8.46 -5.44 10.47
C VAL A 78 -7.54 -6.62 10.74
N GLU A 79 -8.06 -7.57 11.51
CA GLU A 79 -7.43 -8.86 11.77
C GLU A 79 -7.88 -9.89 10.75
N ALA A 80 -6.94 -10.66 10.22
CA ALA A 80 -7.21 -11.70 9.24
C ALA A 80 -6.73 -13.05 9.75
N LYS A 81 -7.64 -14.00 9.92
CA LYS A 81 -7.31 -15.35 10.44
C LYS A 81 -7.81 -16.43 9.51
N PHE A 82 -6.99 -17.45 9.31
CA PHE A 82 -7.40 -18.70 8.66
C PHE A 82 -7.37 -19.84 9.68
N VAL A 83 -8.44 -20.63 9.73
CA VAL A 83 -8.48 -21.87 10.52
C VAL A 83 -9.10 -23.02 9.74
N SER A 84 -8.53 -24.22 9.92
CA SER A 84 -9.07 -25.44 9.32
C SER A 84 -10.38 -25.90 9.99
N GLY A 85 -10.60 -25.50 11.25
CA GLY A 85 -11.82 -25.77 12.02
C GLY A 85 -12.75 -24.55 12.02
N THR A 86 -13.34 -24.28 13.18
CA THR A 86 -14.06 -23.04 13.46
C THR A 86 -13.26 -22.13 14.39
N PHE A 87 -13.48 -20.83 14.29
CA PHE A 87 -12.81 -19.83 15.13
C PHE A 87 -13.65 -19.58 16.39
N ASN A 88 -12.99 -19.48 17.55
CA ASN A 88 -13.68 -19.39 18.83
C ASN A 88 -13.85 -17.93 19.31
N SER A 89 -14.88 -17.70 20.13
CA SER A 89 -15.24 -16.37 20.60
C SER A 89 -14.15 -15.70 21.45
N THR A 90 -13.48 -16.43 22.35
CA THR A 90 -12.40 -15.85 23.19
C THR A 90 -11.24 -15.33 22.35
N ARG A 91 -10.83 -16.08 21.32
CA ARG A 91 -9.81 -15.62 20.36
C ARG A 91 -10.31 -14.45 19.51
N ALA A 92 -11.60 -14.40 19.21
CA ALA A 92 -12.18 -13.28 18.47
C ALA A 92 -12.06 -11.97 19.26
N HIS A 93 -12.38 -11.98 20.55
CA HIS A 93 -12.21 -10.80 21.43
C HIS A 93 -10.74 -10.37 21.50
N ALA A 94 -9.81 -11.31 21.66
CA ALA A 94 -8.37 -11.01 21.70
C ALA A 94 -7.84 -10.43 20.38
N ALA A 95 -8.36 -10.88 19.23
CA ALA A 95 -8.01 -10.33 17.93
C ALA A 95 -8.56 -8.90 17.78
N LEU A 96 -9.81 -8.65 18.17
CA LEU A 96 -10.39 -7.30 18.13
C LEU A 96 -9.63 -6.32 19.05
N GLU A 97 -9.20 -6.75 20.24
CA GLU A 97 -8.33 -5.94 21.12
C GLU A 97 -7.03 -5.51 20.43
N GLN A 98 -6.41 -6.41 19.67
CA GLN A 98 -5.21 -6.12 18.90
C GLN A 98 -5.48 -5.09 17.78
N GLY A 99 -6.61 -5.23 17.08
CA GLY A 99 -7.09 -4.24 16.10
C GLY A 99 -7.26 -2.85 16.72
N VAL A 100 -7.96 -2.76 17.84
CA VAL A 100 -8.19 -1.51 18.58
C VAL A 100 -6.88 -0.85 19.01
N SER A 101 -5.90 -1.63 19.48
CA SER A 101 -4.59 -1.09 19.89
C SER A 101 -3.89 -0.36 18.75
N THR A 102 -3.89 -0.94 17.53
CA THR A 102 -3.24 -0.32 16.37
C THR A 102 -3.97 0.93 15.91
N VAL A 103 -5.31 0.92 15.93
CA VAL A 103 -6.11 2.11 15.60
C VAL A 103 -5.88 3.24 16.59
N ASN A 104 -5.73 2.96 17.88
CA ASN A 104 -5.44 3.98 18.87
C ASN A 104 -4.09 4.67 18.61
N GLU A 105 -3.07 3.94 18.17
CA GLU A 105 -1.79 4.52 17.75
C GLU A 105 -1.94 5.39 16.49
N PHE A 106 -2.69 4.91 15.49
CA PHE A 106 -2.99 5.71 14.30
C PHE A 106 -3.76 6.98 14.63
N LYS A 107 -4.82 6.88 15.43
CA LYS A 107 -5.62 8.01 15.93
C LYS A 107 -4.74 8.99 16.72
N HIS A 108 -3.81 8.49 17.53
CA HIS A 108 -2.85 9.32 18.25
C HIS A 108 -1.95 10.11 17.29
N LEU A 109 -1.44 9.48 16.23
CA LEU A 109 -0.67 10.15 15.18
C LEU A 109 -1.48 11.25 14.49
N VAL A 110 -2.71 10.95 14.07
CA VAL A 110 -3.62 11.91 13.42
C VAL A 110 -3.84 13.13 14.33
N ASN A 111 -4.23 12.91 15.59
CA ASN A 111 -4.51 13.98 16.54
C ASN A 111 -3.25 14.78 16.93
N THR A 112 -2.08 14.14 17.03
CA THR A 112 -0.83 14.84 17.35
C THR A 112 -0.44 15.77 16.20
N GLY A 113 -0.65 15.35 14.94
CA GLY A 113 -0.40 16.20 13.77
C GLY A 113 -1.23 17.50 13.72
N LEU A 114 -2.33 17.62 14.48
CA LEU A 114 -3.10 18.86 14.55
C LEU A 114 -2.45 19.95 15.42
N ARG A 115 -1.46 19.61 16.24
CA ARG A 115 -0.78 20.57 17.12
C ARG A 115 0.07 21.56 16.30
N GLN A 116 0.32 22.72 16.90
CA GLN A 116 1.25 23.70 16.34
C GLN A 116 2.67 23.11 16.31
N GLY A 117 3.35 23.20 15.16
CA GLY A 117 4.70 22.66 14.98
C GLY A 117 4.79 21.15 14.74
N ALA A 118 3.68 20.42 14.70
CA ALA A 118 3.63 18.96 14.48
C ALA A 118 3.83 18.56 13.01
N MET A 119 4.76 19.22 12.32
CA MET A 119 5.11 18.92 10.93
C MET A 119 5.65 17.49 10.76
N PRO A 120 6.50 16.95 11.66
CA PRO A 120 6.96 15.57 11.56
C PRO A 120 5.81 14.56 11.58
N GLU A 121 4.82 14.74 12.44
CA GLU A 121 3.65 13.86 12.54
C GLU A 121 2.76 13.96 11.29
N ARG A 122 2.62 15.15 10.69
CA ARG A 122 1.93 15.31 9.41
C ARG A 122 2.66 14.60 8.28
N LEU A 123 4.00 14.66 8.24
CA LEU A 123 4.80 13.93 7.25
C LEU A 123 4.69 12.42 7.44
N ALA A 124 4.72 11.94 8.67
CA ALA A 124 4.47 10.55 9.02
C ALA A 124 3.08 10.07 8.58
N LEU A 125 2.03 10.85 8.86
CA LEU A 125 0.67 10.56 8.39
C LEU A 125 0.59 10.54 6.86
N LEU A 126 1.26 11.48 6.18
CA LEU A 126 1.33 11.51 4.72
C LEU A 126 2.01 10.29 4.14
N GLU A 127 3.03 9.72 4.78
CA GLU A 127 3.68 8.51 4.31
C GLU A 127 2.69 7.34 4.24
N LEU A 128 1.90 7.15 5.31
CA LEU A 128 0.85 6.13 5.38
C LEU A 128 -0.25 6.37 4.33
N VAL A 129 -0.76 7.61 4.26
CA VAL A 129 -1.83 7.99 3.34
C VAL A 129 -1.39 7.89 1.88
N ARG A 130 -0.18 8.35 1.55
CA ARG A 130 0.39 8.27 0.20
C ARG A 130 0.55 6.83 -0.25
N PHE A 131 0.98 5.94 0.64
CA PHE A 131 1.06 4.52 0.34
C PHE A 131 -0.32 3.95 0.00
N GLY A 132 -1.32 4.24 0.84
CA GLY A 132 -2.69 3.80 0.64
C GLY A 132 -3.31 4.28 -0.67
N LEU A 133 -3.22 5.58 -0.95
CA LEU A 133 -3.73 6.18 -2.19
C LEU A 133 -3.08 5.55 -3.44
N ARG A 134 -1.78 5.25 -3.39
CA ARG A 134 -1.10 4.61 -4.52
C ARG A 134 -1.57 3.20 -4.81
N ILE A 135 -1.95 2.43 -3.79
CA ILE A 135 -2.46 1.05 -3.98
C ILE A 135 -3.77 1.04 -4.75
N ILE A 136 -4.60 2.06 -4.55
CA ILE A 136 -5.93 2.16 -5.15
C ILE A 136 -5.97 3.14 -6.34
N SER A 137 -4.82 3.62 -6.80
CA SER A 137 -4.72 4.50 -7.96
C SER A 137 -5.31 3.81 -9.19
N PRO A 138 -6.17 4.48 -9.97
CA PRO A 138 -6.74 3.90 -11.18
C PRO A 138 -5.67 3.77 -12.26
N SER A 139 -5.78 2.73 -13.09
CA SER A 139 -4.88 2.50 -14.23
C SER A 139 -5.31 3.25 -15.50
N GLU A 140 -6.54 3.79 -15.55
CA GLU A 140 -7.07 4.48 -16.73
C GLU A 140 -6.70 5.97 -16.76
N ALA A 141 -6.12 6.43 -17.87
CA ALA A 141 -5.60 7.80 -18.02
C ALA A 141 -6.61 8.92 -17.71
N ARG A 142 -7.90 8.71 -18.00
CA ARG A 142 -8.98 9.67 -17.68
C ARG A 142 -9.21 9.84 -16.18
N ASP A 143 -9.04 8.77 -15.42
CA ASP A 143 -9.27 8.73 -13.98
C ASP A 143 -8.00 9.11 -13.22
N VAL A 144 -6.82 8.82 -13.76
CA VAL A 144 -5.52 9.27 -13.24
C VAL A 144 -5.51 10.80 -13.02
N ARG A 145 -6.02 11.60 -13.97
CA ARG A 145 -6.06 13.06 -13.80
C ARG A 145 -6.95 13.51 -12.64
N LYS A 146 -8.12 12.88 -12.47
CA LYS A 146 -9.00 13.15 -11.32
C LYS A 146 -8.33 12.71 -10.02
N TRP A 147 -7.69 11.55 -10.04
CA TRP A 147 -6.97 10.96 -8.93
C TRP A 147 -5.85 11.87 -8.43
N VAL A 148 -5.02 12.40 -9.32
CA VAL A 148 -3.94 13.35 -8.97
C VAL A 148 -4.48 14.59 -8.26
N ASN A 149 -5.67 15.09 -8.62
CA ASN A 149 -6.30 16.20 -7.89
C ASN A 149 -6.74 15.79 -6.49
N ILE A 150 -7.36 14.60 -6.35
CA ILE A 150 -7.73 14.04 -5.04
C ILE A 150 -6.49 13.90 -4.15
N GLU A 151 -5.41 13.28 -4.65
CA GLU A 151 -4.15 13.13 -3.89
C GLU A 151 -3.59 14.48 -3.45
N ARG A 152 -3.52 15.45 -4.38
CA ARG A 152 -3.05 16.81 -4.09
C ARG A 152 -3.86 17.46 -2.98
N ASP A 153 -5.18 17.37 -3.06
CA ASP A 153 -6.07 18.02 -2.11
C ASP A 153 -5.94 17.35 -0.73
N VAL A 154 -5.94 16.02 -0.65
CA VAL A 154 -5.69 15.26 0.59
C VAL A 154 -4.35 15.67 1.21
N PHE A 155 -3.28 15.72 0.42
CA PHE A 155 -1.97 16.12 0.93
C PHE A 155 -1.98 17.56 1.45
N GLN A 156 -2.64 18.47 0.74
CA GLN A 156 -2.73 19.86 1.15
C GLN A 156 -3.48 20.01 2.48
N TYR A 157 -4.60 19.31 2.67
CA TYR A 157 -5.34 19.32 3.93
C TYR A 157 -4.50 18.79 5.09
N ILE A 158 -3.79 17.68 4.91
CA ILE A 158 -2.92 17.10 5.94
C ILE A 158 -1.75 18.04 6.28
N LEU A 159 -1.03 18.56 5.28
CA LEU A 159 0.09 19.49 5.50
C LEU A 159 -0.33 20.76 6.26
N LYS A 160 -1.50 21.31 5.92
CA LYS A 160 -2.05 22.49 6.58
C LYS A 160 -2.63 22.22 7.97
N GLY A 161 -2.80 20.95 8.37
CA GLY A 161 -3.46 20.62 9.63
C GLY A 161 -4.98 20.86 9.61
N VAL A 162 -5.61 20.85 8.43
CA VAL A 162 -7.04 21.12 8.25
C VAL A 162 -7.79 19.80 8.08
N TYR A 163 -7.75 18.98 9.12
CA TYR A 163 -8.40 17.68 9.12
C TYR A 163 -8.89 17.34 10.54
N GLU A 164 -9.67 16.28 10.67
CA GLU A 164 -10.03 15.72 11.98
C GLU A 164 -10.21 14.22 11.90
N TYR A 165 -9.99 13.56 13.04
CA TYR A 165 -10.26 12.14 13.16
C TYR A 165 -11.74 11.93 13.43
N ALA A 166 -12.41 11.10 12.62
CA ALA A 166 -13.80 10.74 12.81
C ALA A 166 -13.89 9.27 13.25
N GLU A 167 -14.70 9.00 14.28
CA GLU A 167 -14.83 7.65 14.83
C GLU A 167 -15.65 6.77 13.89
N PRO A 168 -15.10 5.62 13.44
CA PRO A 168 -15.90 4.66 12.69
C PRO A 168 -16.94 4.00 13.60
N GLN A 169 -17.94 3.34 13.01
CA GLN A 169 -18.92 2.54 13.74
C GLN A 169 -18.25 1.47 14.63
N TYR A 170 -17.18 0.85 14.12
CA TYR A 170 -16.36 -0.11 14.84
C TYR A 170 -14.88 0.18 14.60
N GLN A 171 -14.10 0.21 15.68
CA GLN A 171 -12.65 0.44 15.64
C GLN A 171 -11.85 -0.79 15.20
N ALA A 172 -12.45 -1.99 15.26
CA ALA A 172 -11.80 -3.20 14.80
C ALA A 172 -12.78 -4.14 14.08
N VAL A 173 -12.25 -4.85 13.10
CA VAL A 173 -12.92 -5.91 12.36
C VAL A 173 -12.03 -7.15 12.37
N LEU A 174 -12.59 -8.29 12.76
CA LEU A 174 -11.96 -9.60 12.58
C LEU A 174 -12.59 -10.27 11.38
N VAL A 175 -11.78 -10.71 10.43
CA VAL A 175 -12.17 -11.58 9.32
C VAL A 175 -11.58 -12.97 9.55
N SER A 176 -12.42 -13.94 9.90
CA SER A 176 -12.02 -15.35 9.99
C SER A 176 -12.47 -16.10 8.73
N THR A 177 -11.52 -16.73 8.04
CA THR A 177 -11.80 -17.75 7.01
C THR A 177 -11.78 -19.12 7.69
N GLU A 178 -12.94 -19.76 7.80
CA GLU A 178 -13.17 -20.97 8.58
C GLU A 178 -13.53 -22.15 7.68
N ALA A 179 -12.61 -23.10 7.51
CA ALA A 179 -12.77 -24.18 6.54
C ALA A 179 -13.81 -25.24 6.92
N ALA A 180 -14.16 -25.35 8.21
CA ALA A 180 -15.16 -26.29 8.72
C ALA A 180 -16.43 -25.59 9.23
N LEU A 181 -16.58 -24.28 8.98
CA LEU A 181 -17.81 -23.58 9.30
C LEU A 181 -18.89 -23.97 8.29
N CYS A 182 -19.90 -24.70 8.75
CA CYS A 182 -21.07 -25.02 7.95
C CYS A 182 -21.99 -23.81 7.85
N GLY A 183 -22.55 -23.56 6.67
CA GLY A 183 -23.55 -22.52 6.44
C GLY A 183 -23.05 -21.39 5.55
N VAL A 184 -23.60 -20.21 5.76
CA VAL A 184 -23.31 -19.00 4.97
C VAL A 184 -22.26 -18.12 5.65
N ALA A 185 -21.65 -17.22 4.88
CA ALA A 185 -20.88 -16.13 5.48
C ALA A 185 -21.79 -15.24 6.33
N GLU A 186 -21.32 -14.85 7.51
CA GLU A 186 -22.07 -14.04 8.47
C GLU A 186 -21.16 -13.01 9.15
N TYR A 187 -21.75 -12.02 9.79
CA TYR A 187 -21.04 -11.13 10.71
C TYR A 187 -21.74 -11.07 12.07
N LYS A 188 -20.97 -10.84 13.13
CA LYS A 188 -21.45 -10.70 14.51
C LYS A 188 -20.85 -9.45 15.13
N THR A 189 -21.69 -8.62 15.73
CA THR A 189 -21.23 -7.51 16.56
C THR A 189 -20.78 -8.05 17.91
N LEU A 190 -19.54 -7.73 18.28
CA LEU A 190 -18.96 -7.96 19.59
C LEU A 190 -18.70 -6.61 20.29
N ASP A 191 -18.36 -6.65 21.57
CA ASP A 191 -18.11 -5.46 22.40
C ASP A 191 -17.04 -4.51 21.82
N LYS A 192 -16.01 -5.07 21.18
CA LYS A 192 -14.86 -4.32 20.65
C LYS A 192 -14.83 -4.18 19.14
N GLY A 193 -15.85 -4.67 18.43
CA GLY A 193 -15.89 -4.55 16.98
C GLY A 193 -16.74 -5.59 16.26
N LEU A 194 -16.47 -5.74 14.97
CA LEU A 194 -17.23 -6.62 14.08
C LEU A 194 -16.45 -7.90 13.82
N TRP A 195 -17.07 -9.07 13.99
CA TRP A 195 -16.50 -10.35 13.61
C TRP A 195 -17.20 -10.91 12.38
N VAL A 196 -16.50 -10.86 11.25
CA VAL A 196 -16.91 -11.44 9.96
C VAL A 196 -16.35 -12.86 9.84
N ARG A 197 -17.21 -13.79 9.43
CA ARG A 197 -16.92 -15.21 9.31
C ARG A 197 -17.18 -15.64 7.87
N LEU A 198 -16.13 -16.05 7.17
CA LEU A 198 -16.16 -16.53 5.80
C LEU A 198 -16.07 -18.05 5.75
N THR A 199 -16.77 -18.66 4.81
CA THR A 199 -16.69 -20.11 4.51
C THR A 199 -16.04 -20.31 3.13
N LYS A 200 -15.78 -21.56 2.74
CA LYS A 200 -15.22 -21.85 1.41
C LYS A 200 -16.21 -21.56 0.27
N GLU A 201 -17.49 -21.74 0.55
CA GLU A 201 -18.61 -21.58 -0.37
C GLU A 201 -19.08 -20.12 -0.45
N HIS A 202 -18.61 -19.27 0.48
CA HIS A 202 -18.96 -17.87 0.59
C HIS A 202 -17.67 -17.08 0.78
N TRP A 203 -16.93 -16.86 -0.31
CA TRP A 203 -15.62 -16.22 -0.29
C TRP A 203 -15.55 -15.11 -1.35
N PRO A 204 -15.27 -13.85 -0.95
CA PRO A 204 -15.40 -12.69 -1.82
C PRO A 204 -14.53 -12.80 -3.08
N GLY A 205 -15.09 -12.47 -4.25
CA GLY A 205 -14.40 -12.51 -5.54
C GLY A 205 -14.04 -13.91 -6.05
N VAL A 206 -14.54 -14.98 -5.44
CA VAL A 206 -14.41 -16.37 -5.94
C VAL A 206 -15.75 -17.08 -5.90
N ALA A 207 -16.43 -17.02 -4.75
CA ALA A 207 -17.78 -17.53 -4.54
C ALA A 207 -18.61 -16.41 -3.91
N ASP A 208 -18.88 -15.37 -4.70
CA ASP A 208 -19.74 -14.26 -4.27
C ASP A 208 -21.19 -14.73 -4.19
N THR A 209 -21.82 -14.42 -3.06
CA THR A 209 -23.22 -14.75 -2.78
C THR A 209 -23.94 -13.52 -2.23
N PRO A 210 -25.29 -13.52 -2.18
CA PRO A 210 -26.04 -12.43 -1.54
C PRO A 210 -25.60 -12.14 -0.10
N GLN A 211 -25.20 -13.17 0.65
CA GLN A 211 -24.70 -13.01 2.02
C GLN A 211 -23.34 -12.29 2.07
N ILE A 212 -22.47 -12.51 1.08
CA ILE A 212 -21.24 -11.73 0.96
C ILE A 212 -21.54 -10.26 0.67
N GLU A 213 -22.56 -9.96 -0.11
CA GLU A 213 -23.00 -8.57 -0.34
C GLU A 213 -23.58 -7.92 0.93
N GLU A 214 -24.30 -8.67 1.77
CA GLU A 214 -24.74 -8.19 3.09
C GLU A 214 -23.55 -7.88 4.01
N VAL A 215 -22.53 -8.75 4.02
CA VAL A 215 -21.27 -8.52 4.76
C VAL A 215 -20.53 -7.30 4.21
N LYS A 216 -20.38 -7.16 2.89
CA LYS A 216 -19.75 -5.99 2.25
C LYS A 216 -20.51 -4.71 2.59
N LYS A 217 -21.84 -4.75 2.63
CA LYS A 217 -22.67 -3.61 3.05
C LYS A 217 -22.40 -3.22 4.51
N ALA A 218 -22.30 -4.19 5.42
CA ALA A 218 -21.93 -3.92 6.80
C ALA A 218 -20.53 -3.29 6.92
N ILE A 219 -19.58 -3.73 6.10
CA ILE A 219 -18.23 -3.15 6.03
C ILE A 219 -18.24 -1.73 5.46
N ARG A 220 -19.05 -1.44 4.43
CA ARG A 220 -19.18 -0.08 3.87
C ARG A 220 -19.72 0.90 4.89
N ASN A 221 -20.71 0.47 5.67
CA ASN A 221 -21.32 1.29 6.72
C ASN A 221 -20.38 1.59 7.89
N LEU A 222 -19.19 0.95 7.98
CA LEU A 222 -18.21 1.22 9.04
C LEU A 222 -17.81 2.70 9.11
N PHE A 223 -17.76 3.37 7.95
CA PHE A 223 -17.31 4.74 7.81
C PHE A 223 -18.44 5.72 7.44
N ASP A 224 -19.68 5.25 7.36
CA ASP A 224 -20.86 6.10 7.15
C ASP A 224 -21.18 6.86 8.43
N ILE A 225 -20.43 7.94 8.65
CA ILE A 225 -20.66 8.88 9.72
C ILE A 225 -21.65 9.92 9.19
N GLU A 226 -22.93 9.77 9.55
CA GLU A 226 -23.85 10.90 9.48
C GLU A 226 -23.26 12.02 10.33
N GLN A 227 -23.07 13.20 9.74
CA GLN A 227 -22.60 14.38 10.47
C GLN A 227 -23.53 14.56 11.67
N CYS A 228 -23.04 14.24 12.87
CA CYS A 228 -23.77 14.48 14.10
C CYS A 228 -23.90 16.00 14.22
N GLY A 229 -25.06 16.49 13.76
CA GLY A 229 -25.46 17.87 13.95
C GLY A 229 -25.39 18.19 15.43
N THR A 230 -24.81 19.35 15.73
CA THR A 230 -24.93 20.09 16.98
C THR A 230 -26.15 19.69 17.79
N SER A 231 -25.96 18.81 18.78
CA SER A 231 -26.97 18.56 19.78
C SER A 231 -27.03 19.79 20.68
N HIS A 232 -28.17 20.46 20.61
CA HIS A 232 -28.61 21.49 21.53
C HIS A 232 -28.34 21.02 22.97
N GLY A 233 -27.38 21.67 23.63
CA GLY A 233 -27.22 21.61 25.07
C GLY A 233 -28.46 22.24 25.71
N THR A 234 -29.30 21.39 26.29
CA THR A 234 -30.38 21.80 27.18
C THR A 234 -29.76 22.51 28.38
N GLU A 235 -30.27 23.71 28.65
CA GLU A 235 -29.94 24.53 29.82
C GLU A 235 -30.03 23.73 31.11
N SER A 236 -28.98 23.81 31.94
CA SER A 236 -29.09 23.65 33.39
C SER A 236 -28.00 24.45 34.09
N GLN A 237 -28.39 25.66 34.44
CA GLN A 237 -28.12 26.40 35.68
C GLN A 237 -26.67 26.50 36.18
N ILE A 238 -26.16 27.72 35.99
CA ILE A 238 -25.05 28.35 36.69
C ILE A 238 -25.34 28.42 38.21
N GLN A 239 -24.38 28.04 39.04
CA GLN A 239 -24.22 28.57 40.38
C GLN A 239 -22.80 29.08 40.55
N ASP A 240 -22.71 30.40 40.75
CA ASP A 240 -21.54 31.18 41.09
C ASP A 240 -20.99 30.80 42.47
N ILE A 241 -19.67 30.64 42.61
CA ILE A 241 -18.94 31.01 43.82
C ILE A 241 -17.66 31.75 43.42
N ALA A 242 -17.50 32.92 44.05
CA ALA A 242 -16.56 33.98 43.75
C ALA A 242 -15.11 33.69 44.15
N ALA A 243 -14.22 34.49 43.54
CA ALA A 243 -12.79 34.58 43.78
C ALA A 243 -12.44 35.16 45.16
N GLU A 244 -11.31 34.73 45.71
CA GLU A 244 -10.46 35.53 46.59
C GLU A 244 -9.00 35.36 46.14
N ASP A 245 -8.40 36.51 45.79
CA ASP A 245 -6.96 36.73 45.69
C ASP A 245 -6.30 36.59 47.07
N GLU A 246 -5.13 35.97 47.16
CA GLU A 246 -4.08 36.48 48.05
C GLU A 246 -2.67 36.30 47.45
N THR A 247 -1.96 37.41 47.57
CA THR A 247 -0.58 37.76 47.24
C THR A 247 0.49 37.09 48.13
N GLY A 248 1.74 37.01 47.63
CA GLY A 248 2.97 36.82 48.42
C GLY A 248 3.93 35.80 47.81
N ASP A 249 4.92 36.11 46.97
CA ASP A 249 6.17 36.90 47.14
C ASP A 249 7.38 36.07 47.66
N LEU A 250 8.51 36.20 46.93
CA LEU A 250 9.92 35.77 47.18
C LEU A 250 10.20 34.29 47.59
N ASP A 251 11.24 33.58 47.15
CA ASP A 251 12.63 34.00 47.01
C ASP A 251 13.47 32.99 46.18
N SER A 252 14.59 33.52 45.70
CA SER A 252 15.74 32.99 44.96
C SER A 252 16.36 31.65 45.42
N LYS A 253 16.94 30.91 44.45
CA LYS A 253 18.35 30.45 44.49
C LYS A 253 18.83 29.90 43.14
N THR A 254 19.67 30.70 42.52
CA THR A 254 20.64 30.38 41.47
C THR A 254 21.72 29.45 42.04
N GLU A 255 22.16 28.45 41.29
CA GLU A 255 23.58 28.07 41.24
C GLU A 255 23.91 27.43 39.88
N GLU A 256 24.88 28.06 39.23
CA GLU A 256 25.47 27.71 37.94
C GLU A 256 26.45 26.55 38.09
N SER A 257 26.60 25.74 37.04
CA SER A 257 27.92 25.22 36.68
C SER A 257 28.02 25.02 35.18
N ASN A 258 28.74 25.95 34.56
CA ASN A 258 29.27 25.90 33.20
C ASN A 258 30.20 24.70 32.99
N SER A 259 30.16 24.13 31.78
CA SER A 259 31.36 23.63 31.11
C SER A 259 31.15 23.77 29.60
N GLU A 260 31.67 24.87 29.04
CA GLU A 260 31.93 25.04 27.62
C GLU A 260 33.03 24.08 27.16
N CYS A 261 32.93 23.62 25.91
CA CYS A 261 34.12 23.45 25.07
C CYS A 261 33.74 23.69 23.60
N GLN A 262 34.12 24.86 23.10
CA GLN A 262 34.14 25.24 21.69
C GLN A 262 35.32 24.57 20.96
N LYS A 263 35.12 24.25 19.67
CA LYS A 263 36.00 24.57 18.51
C LYS A 263 35.31 24.05 17.24
N ASN A 264 34.75 24.95 16.43
CA ASN A 264 35.29 25.49 15.16
C ASN A 264 35.37 24.43 14.06
N ASN A 265 34.43 24.45 13.12
CA ASN A 265 34.49 25.15 11.81
C ASN A 265 35.45 24.46 10.84
N ASP A 266 34.90 23.78 9.84
CA ASP A 266 35.35 23.89 8.45
C ASP A 266 34.13 23.75 7.52
N LEU A 267 33.88 24.86 6.83
CA LEU A 267 32.95 25.02 5.73
C LEU A 267 33.68 24.63 4.44
N GLU A 268 33.16 23.67 3.69
CA GLU A 268 33.42 23.61 2.24
C GLU A 268 32.09 23.63 1.49
N HIS A 269 31.83 24.80 0.91
CA HIS A 269 30.87 25.05 -0.15
C HIS A 269 31.39 24.43 -1.45
N SER A 270 30.55 23.65 -2.12
CA SER A 270 30.64 23.48 -3.57
C SER A 270 29.24 23.36 -4.16
N ASN A 271 28.85 24.39 -4.91
CA ASN A 271 27.69 24.50 -5.77
C ASN A 271 27.48 23.25 -6.66
N PRO A 272 26.22 22.87 -6.95
CA PRO A 272 25.88 22.32 -8.25
C PRO A 272 25.61 23.47 -9.23
N GLU A 273 26.37 23.50 -10.33
CA GLU A 273 26.17 24.42 -11.45
C GLU A 273 24.76 24.27 -12.06
N GLU A 274 24.09 25.40 -12.23
CA GLU A 274 22.95 25.58 -13.12
C GLU A 274 23.41 25.38 -14.57
N MET A 275 22.74 24.48 -15.31
CA MET A 275 22.62 24.59 -16.75
C MET A 275 21.15 24.56 -17.15
N GLU A 276 20.60 25.75 -17.36
CA GLU A 276 19.54 25.98 -18.32
C GLU A 276 19.97 25.47 -19.71
N ASN A 277 19.16 24.64 -20.37
CA ASN A 277 18.42 25.11 -21.55
C ASN A 277 17.60 24.02 -22.26
N LYS A 278 16.41 24.48 -22.67
CA LYS A 278 15.68 24.21 -23.91
C LYS A 278 14.74 23.02 -23.97
N ASP A 279 13.48 23.37 -23.74
CA ASP A 279 12.30 22.96 -24.51
C ASP A 279 12.62 22.34 -25.88
N ALA A 280 12.28 21.07 -26.01
CA ALA A 280 11.74 20.51 -27.23
C ALA A 280 10.79 19.38 -26.83
N ARG A 281 9.48 19.66 -26.85
CA ARG A 281 8.44 18.62 -26.78
C ARG A 281 8.49 17.78 -28.06
N PRO A 282 8.64 16.45 -28.00
CA PRO A 282 8.03 15.58 -29.00
C PRO A 282 6.64 15.19 -28.46
N ASN A 283 5.62 15.38 -29.29
CA ASN A 283 4.26 14.92 -29.01
C ASN A 283 4.29 13.43 -28.67
N ALA A 284 3.99 13.09 -27.41
CA ALA A 284 3.72 11.71 -27.02
C ALA A 284 2.31 11.36 -27.47
N GLU A 285 2.23 10.47 -28.45
CA GLU A 285 1.00 9.76 -28.81
C GLU A 285 0.44 9.04 -27.56
N GLY A 286 -0.88 9.12 -27.39
CA GLY A 286 -1.57 8.74 -26.15
C GLY A 286 -1.39 7.27 -25.76
N PRO A 287 -1.61 6.93 -24.47
CA PRO A 287 -1.46 5.57 -23.99
C PRO A 287 -2.51 4.67 -24.64
N SER A 288 -2.04 3.65 -25.35
CA SER A 288 -2.83 2.53 -25.82
C SER A 288 -3.50 1.84 -24.62
N THR A 289 -4.82 1.72 -24.68
CA THR A 289 -5.68 1.04 -23.71
C THR A 289 -5.15 -0.37 -23.40
N ILE A 290 -4.87 -0.63 -22.12
CA ILE A 290 -4.45 -1.95 -21.61
C ILE A 290 -5.64 -2.91 -21.73
N ASN A 291 -5.54 -3.88 -22.64
CA ASN A 291 -6.49 -4.98 -22.75
C ASN A 291 -5.90 -6.22 -22.06
N VAL A 292 -6.14 -6.32 -20.75
CA VAL A 292 -5.63 -7.41 -19.87
C VAL A 292 -6.19 -8.79 -20.26
N ASN A 293 -7.17 -8.86 -21.16
CA ASN A 293 -7.84 -10.11 -21.57
C ASN A 293 -7.24 -10.80 -22.81
N SER A 294 -6.02 -10.45 -23.25
CA SER A 294 -5.38 -11.12 -24.40
C SER A 294 -4.25 -12.10 -24.06
N CYS A 295 -3.95 -12.33 -22.79
CA CYS A 295 -3.07 -13.43 -22.38
C CYS A 295 -3.80 -14.76 -22.57
N LYS A 296 -3.85 -15.23 -23.82
CA LYS A 296 -4.14 -16.63 -24.13
C LYS A 296 -3.23 -17.46 -23.25
N SER A 297 -3.83 -18.32 -22.43
CA SER A 297 -3.17 -19.34 -21.64
C SER A 297 -2.27 -20.18 -22.54
N GLY A 298 -0.99 -19.81 -22.61
CA GLY A 298 0.05 -20.53 -23.34
C GLY A 298 0.43 -21.79 -22.59
N LEU A 299 -0.46 -22.78 -22.58
CA LEU A 299 -0.13 -24.15 -22.17
C LEU A 299 -0.07 -25.09 -23.39
N ASP A 300 0.20 -24.54 -24.57
CA ASP A 300 0.55 -25.29 -25.78
C ASP A 300 2.06 -25.13 -26.06
N GLY A 301 2.85 -26.10 -25.61
CA GLY A 301 4.21 -26.39 -26.10
C GLY A 301 5.18 -25.20 -26.17
N GLU A 302 5.61 -24.66 -25.03
CA GLU A 302 6.71 -23.69 -25.02
C GLU A 302 7.95 -24.29 -25.70
N LYS A 303 8.33 -23.74 -26.85
CA LYS A 303 9.52 -24.19 -27.57
C LYS A 303 10.75 -23.96 -26.70
N PRO A 304 11.70 -24.90 -26.64
CA PRO A 304 12.94 -24.72 -25.90
C PRO A 304 13.70 -23.46 -26.34
N LEU A 305 14.40 -22.81 -25.40
CA LEU A 305 15.21 -21.64 -25.71
C LEU A 305 16.36 -22.05 -26.64
N LYS A 306 16.41 -21.47 -27.84
CA LYS A 306 17.53 -21.66 -28.77
C LYS A 306 18.73 -20.88 -28.27
N GLN A 307 19.92 -21.39 -28.59
CA GLN A 307 21.18 -20.77 -28.22
C GLN A 307 21.25 -19.30 -28.64
N ILE A 308 21.75 -18.44 -27.75
CA ILE A 308 21.91 -17.01 -27.98
C ILE A 308 23.40 -16.71 -28.10
N PHE A 309 23.83 -16.08 -29.19
CA PHE A 309 25.22 -15.66 -29.35
C PHE A 309 25.58 -14.59 -28.30
N ILE A 310 26.60 -14.82 -27.47
CA ILE A 310 27.03 -13.82 -26.48
C ILE A 310 28.23 -13.01 -27.00
N GLY A 311 29.14 -13.66 -27.72
CA GLY A 311 30.37 -13.01 -28.17
C GLY A 311 31.39 -14.01 -28.70
N VAL A 312 32.66 -13.62 -28.67
CA VAL A 312 33.79 -14.45 -29.09
C VAL A 312 34.81 -14.56 -27.97
N ASP A 313 35.49 -15.70 -27.88
CA ASP A 313 36.64 -15.86 -27.00
C ASP A 313 37.93 -15.24 -27.59
N GLU A 314 39.04 -15.34 -26.86
CA GLU A 314 40.36 -14.84 -27.30
C GLU A 314 40.84 -15.49 -28.61
N GLY A 315 40.40 -16.72 -28.89
CA GLY A 315 40.68 -17.45 -30.12
C GLY A 315 39.74 -17.11 -31.28
N ARG A 316 38.84 -16.11 -31.13
CA ARG A 316 37.78 -15.74 -32.07
C ARG A 316 36.74 -16.84 -32.31
N LYS A 317 36.61 -17.80 -31.39
CA LYS A 317 35.54 -18.79 -31.45
C LYS A 317 34.26 -18.18 -30.90
N ALA A 318 33.14 -18.41 -31.60
CA ALA A 318 31.83 -17.95 -31.16
C ALA A 318 31.38 -18.66 -29.89
N ILE A 319 30.92 -17.88 -28.91
CA ILE A 319 30.42 -18.31 -27.61
C ILE A 319 28.91 -18.04 -27.56
N TYR A 320 28.16 -19.06 -27.11
CA TYR A 320 26.71 -19.02 -27.06
C TYR A 320 26.21 -19.35 -25.65
N LEU A 321 25.17 -18.64 -25.22
CA LEU A 321 24.32 -19.06 -24.10
C LEU A 321 23.42 -20.19 -24.60
N ASN A 322 23.71 -21.42 -24.18
CA ASN A 322 22.89 -22.58 -24.53
C ASN A 322 22.53 -23.37 -23.27
N PRO A 323 21.47 -22.98 -22.55
CA PRO A 323 21.13 -23.63 -21.30
C PRO A 323 20.69 -25.09 -21.44
N GLN A 324 20.31 -25.50 -22.65
CA GLN A 324 19.87 -26.84 -22.99
C GLN A 324 20.92 -27.61 -23.79
N SER A 325 22.21 -27.28 -23.62
CA SER A 325 23.29 -28.01 -24.27
C SER A 325 23.21 -29.50 -23.91
N PRO A 326 23.22 -30.42 -24.90
CA PRO A 326 23.19 -31.85 -24.63
C PRO A 326 24.50 -32.37 -24.02
N ILE A 327 25.56 -31.56 -24.06
CA ILE A 327 26.90 -31.91 -23.57
C ILE A 327 27.14 -31.33 -22.17
N ASP A 328 26.58 -30.15 -21.90
CA ASP A 328 26.82 -29.40 -20.66
C ASP A 328 25.60 -28.50 -20.33
N PRO A 329 24.49 -29.09 -19.88
CA PRO A 329 23.29 -28.34 -19.54
C PRO A 329 23.52 -27.50 -18.28
N LEU A 330 22.96 -26.28 -18.26
CA LEU A 330 23.06 -25.42 -17.07
C LEU A 330 22.10 -25.90 -15.98
N ASP A 331 22.58 -26.03 -14.75
CA ASP A 331 21.77 -26.42 -13.58
C ASP A 331 20.61 -25.45 -13.32
N ASN A 332 20.79 -24.17 -13.65
CA ASN A 332 19.74 -23.16 -13.63
C ASN A 332 20.01 -22.07 -14.67
N LEU A 333 18.99 -21.27 -14.96
CA LEU A 333 19.03 -20.22 -15.98
C LEU A 333 19.46 -18.86 -15.43
N ASN A 334 19.90 -18.77 -14.17
CA ASN A 334 20.23 -17.50 -13.56
C ASN A 334 21.58 -17.00 -14.10
N LEU A 335 21.59 -15.75 -14.54
CA LEU A 335 22.79 -15.09 -15.07
C LEU A 335 23.15 -13.91 -14.18
N MET A 336 24.42 -13.83 -13.77
CA MET A 336 24.97 -12.68 -13.07
C MET A 336 25.91 -11.91 -14.00
N ILE A 337 25.61 -10.63 -14.25
CA ILE A 337 26.44 -9.74 -15.07
C ILE A 337 27.08 -8.69 -14.17
N THR A 338 28.42 -8.65 -14.13
CA THR A 338 29.19 -7.72 -13.29
C THR A 338 30.09 -6.82 -14.14
N GLY A 339 30.51 -5.68 -13.59
CA GLY A 339 31.39 -4.73 -14.28
C GLY A 339 31.20 -3.30 -13.75
N SER A 340 32.23 -2.45 -13.90
CA SER A 340 32.18 -1.04 -13.51
C SER A 340 31.22 -0.22 -14.38
N SER A 341 30.94 1.02 -14.00
CA SER A 341 30.12 1.92 -14.83
C SER A 341 30.76 2.10 -16.22
N GLY A 342 29.95 2.17 -17.28
CA GLY A 342 30.44 2.35 -18.65
C GLY A 342 30.95 1.08 -19.36
N THR A 343 30.99 -0.09 -18.71
CA THR A 343 31.49 -1.33 -19.34
C THR A 343 30.50 -2.03 -20.29
N GLY A 344 29.36 -1.40 -20.60
CA GLY A 344 28.38 -1.93 -21.54
C GLY A 344 27.39 -2.96 -20.98
N LYS A 345 27.26 -3.10 -19.64
CA LYS A 345 26.28 -4.02 -19.01
C LYS A 345 24.85 -3.84 -19.53
N THR A 346 24.39 -2.59 -19.59
CA THR A 346 23.05 -2.24 -20.09
C THR A 346 22.88 -2.65 -21.54
N GLN A 347 23.91 -2.46 -22.38
CA GLN A 347 23.86 -2.84 -23.79
C GLN A 347 23.78 -4.36 -23.98
N LEU A 348 24.55 -5.11 -23.17
CA LEU A 348 24.48 -6.57 -23.15
C LEU A 348 23.09 -7.05 -22.73
N LEU A 349 22.51 -6.46 -21.68
CA LEU A 349 21.15 -6.80 -21.23
C LEU A 349 20.10 -6.47 -22.30
N LYS A 350 20.15 -5.28 -22.92
CA LYS A 350 19.26 -4.92 -24.03
C LYS A 350 19.35 -5.94 -25.17
N TYR A 351 20.57 -6.32 -25.56
CA TYR A 351 20.79 -7.35 -26.56
C TYR A 351 20.15 -8.70 -26.16
N LEU A 352 20.42 -9.19 -24.95
CA LEU A 352 19.87 -10.46 -24.46
C LEU A 352 18.33 -10.44 -24.42
N VAL A 353 17.73 -9.35 -23.94
CA VAL A 353 16.28 -9.18 -23.94
C VAL A 353 15.71 -9.22 -25.35
N CYS A 354 16.31 -8.50 -26.31
CA CYS A 354 15.87 -8.58 -27.70
C CYS A 354 15.97 -10.01 -28.26
N GLN A 355 17.02 -10.77 -27.91
CA GLN A 355 17.17 -12.16 -28.36
C GLN A 355 16.13 -13.10 -27.74
N LEU A 356 15.80 -12.91 -26.45
CA LEU A 356 14.73 -13.65 -25.78
C LEU A 356 13.36 -13.33 -26.40
N ARG A 357 13.07 -12.06 -26.64
CA ARG A 357 11.80 -11.60 -27.24
C ARG A 357 11.66 -12.02 -28.71
N ALA A 358 12.74 -12.05 -29.47
CA ALA A 358 12.75 -12.59 -30.84
C ALA A 358 12.43 -14.10 -30.88
N GLN A 359 12.57 -14.80 -29.76
CA GLN A 359 12.14 -16.19 -29.58
C GLN A 359 10.80 -16.31 -28.84
N GLU A 360 10.02 -15.22 -28.78
CA GLU A 360 8.69 -15.15 -28.14
C GLU A 360 8.71 -15.48 -26.63
N LYS A 361 9.86 -15.32 -25.96
CA LYS A 361 9.96 -15.52 -24.51
C LYS A 361 9.41 -14.32 -23.75
N ASN A 362 8.75 -14.59 -22.63
CA ASN A 362 8.28 -13.53 -21.74
C ASN A 362 9.46 -12.95 -20.96
N VAL A 363 9.50 -11.62 -20.88
CA VAL A 363 10.54 -10.88 -20.16
C VAL A 363 9.86 -9.90 -19.25
N PHE A 364 10.31 -9.86 -18.00
CA PHE A 364 9.94 -8.86 -17.02
C PHE A 364 11.20 -8.14 -16.54
N ILE A 365 11.17 -6.81 -16.52
CA ILE A 365 12.33 -5.97 -16.18
C ILE A 365 11.93 -5.05 -15.03
N MET A 366 12.74 -5.04 -13.97
CA MET A 366 12.67 -4.01 -12.93
C MET A 366 13.74 -2.95 -13.22
N ASP A 367 13.32 -1.81 -13.77
CA ASP A 367 14.23 -0.74 -14.20
C ASP A 367 14.33 0.38 -13.15
N PHE A 368 15.29 0.27 -12.24
CA PHE A 368 15.52 1.27 -11.19
C PHE A 368 16.28 2.52 -11.64
N LYS A 369 16.97 2.44 -12.79
CA LYS A 369 17.82 3.53 -13.31
C LYS A 369 17.23 4.24 -14.52
N ASN A 370 16.09 3.76 -15.00
CA ASN A 370 15.44 4.20 -16.23
C ASN A 370 16.32 3.99 -17.48
N ASP A 371 17.21 3.00 -17.44
CA ASP A 371 18.17 2.70 -18.52
C ASP A 371 17.49 1.98 -19.72
N PHE A 372 16.32 1.40 -19.48
CA PHE A 372 15.57 0.58 -20.44
C PHE A 372 14.27 1.27 -20.88
N ALA A 373 13.44 1.73 -19.94
CA ALA A 373 12.11 2.26 -20.26
C ALA A 373 12.14 3.56 -21.09
N ASP A 374 13.16 4.39 -20.91
CA ASP A 374 13.38 5.63 -21.68
C ASP A 374 13.86 5.38 -23.12
N ASP A 375 14.37 4.19 -23.43
CA ASP A 375 14.84 3.85 -24.78
C ASP A 375 13.70 3.28 -25.64
N ASN A 376 12.96 4.17 -26.30
CA ASN A 376 11.87 3.82 -27.21
C ASN A 376 12.28 2.77 -28.24
N SER A 377 13.46 2.91 -28.83
CA SER A 377 13.94 2.02 -29.89
C SER A 377 14.15 0.58 -29.38
N PHE A 378 14.65 0.44 -28.15
CA PHE A 378 14.80 -0.84 -27.49
C PHE A 378 13.43 -1.45 -27.16
N CYS A 379 12.53 -0.69 -26.54
CA CYS A 379 11.21 -1.18 -26.14
C CYS A 379 10.37 -1.63 -27.34
N GLU A 380 10.38 -0.87 -28.44
CA GLU A 380 9.70 -1.26 -29.69
C GLU A 380 10.31 -2.53 -30.27
N LYS A 381 11.64 -2.59 -30.38
CA LYS A 381 12.35 -3.76 -30.93
C LYS A 381 12.13 -5.03 -30.12
N ALA A 382 12.05 -4.90 -28.79
CA ALA A 382 11.80 -6.00 -27.87
C ALA A 382 10.29 -6.27 -27.66
N ASN A 383 9.40 -5.48 -28.27
CA ASN A 383 7.96 -5.53 -28.06
C ASN A 383 7.60 -5.59 -26.56
N LEU A 384 8.07 -4.61 -25.80
CA LEU A 384 7.87 -4.48 -24.36
C LEU A 384 6.84 -3.40 -24.05
N GLU A 385 5.94 -3.71 -23.12
CA GLU A 385 5.07 -2.73 -22.49
C GLU A 385 5.83 -2.04 -21.35
N ARG A 386 5.61 -0.73 -21.20
CA ARG A 386 6.26 0.11 -20.19
C ARG A 386 5.23 0.57 -19.18
N VAL A 387 5.56 0.43 -17.90
CA VAL A 387 4.72 0.89 -16.79
C VAL A 387 5.60 1.68 -15.84
N TYR A 388 5.31 2.97 -15.68
CA TYR A 388 6.08 3.82 -14.77
C TYR A 388 5.41 3.84 -13.41
N ILE A 389 5.76 2.88 -12.55
CA ILE A 389 5.11 2.64 -11.24
C ILE A 389 5.02 3.91 -10.37
N SER A 390 6.02 4.80 -10.46
CA SER A 390 6.04 6.06 -9.68
C SER A 390 4.96 7.06 -10.09
N PHE A 391 4.45 6.98 -11.32
CA PHE A 391 3.46 7.88 -11.91
C PHE A 391 2.11 7.18 -12.13
N ASP A 392 2.15 5.97 -12.68
CA ASP A 392 0.96 5.22 -13.09
C ASP A 392 0.41 4.33 -11.96
N GLY A 393 1.18 4.12 -10.89
CA GLY A 393 0.87 3.12 -9.86
C GLY A 393 1.18 1.69 -10.32
N LEU A 394 0.78 0.71 -9.50
CA LEU A 394 0.90 -0.70 -9.88
C LEU A 394 -0.30 -1.11 -10.74
N PRO A 395 -0.11 -1.93 -11.79
CA PRO A 395 -1.21 -2.40 -12.63
C PRO A 395 -2.09 -3.46 -11.94
N PHE A 396 -1.80 -3.79 -10.69
CA PHE A 396 -2.55 -4.72 -9.84
C PHE A 396 -2.41 -4.32 -8.37
N ASN A 397 -3.38 -4.73 -7.53
CA ASN A 397 -3.28 -4.56 -6.09
C ASN A 397 -2.42 -5.70 -5.49
N PRO A 398 -1.22 -5.42 -4.95
CA PRO A 398 -0.31 -6.46 -4.42
C PRO A 398 -0.85 -7.14 -3.16
N LEU A 399 -1.89 -6.60 -2.53
CA LEU A 399 -2.55 -7.21 -1.37
C LEU A 399 -3.48 -8.37 -1.75
N ILE A 400 -3.82 -8.51 -3.03
CA ILE A 400 -4.64 -9.60 -3.54
C ILE A 400 -3.71 -10.60 -4.24
N PRO A 401 -3.52 -11.82 -3.70
CA PRO A 401 -2.73 -12.83 -4.39
C PRO A 401 -3.42 -13.26 -5.68
N TYR A 402 -2.63 -13.49 -6.72
CA TYR A 402 -3.14 -14.07 -7.96
C TYR A 402 -3.47 -15.55 -7.72
N PRO A 403 -4.72 -16.00 -7.94
CA PRO A 403 -5.05 -17.41 -7.82
C PRO A 403 -4.26 -18.19 -8.87
N VAL A 404 -3.42 -19.13 -8.43
CA VAL A 404 -2.74 -20.08 -9.30
C VAL A 404 -3.58 -21.34 -9.33
N GLU A 405 -4.05 -21.76 -10.50
CA GLU A 405 -4.72 -23.06 -10.66
C GLU A 405 -3.78 -24.17 -10.18
N HIS A 406 -4.27 -25.01 -9.27
CA HIS A 406 -3.48 -26.13 -8.79
C HIS A 406 -3.38 -27.18 -9.91
N PRO A 407 -2.16 -27.56 -10.36
CA PRO A 407 -1.99 -28.42 -11.53
C PRO A 407 -2.60 -29.82 -11.36
N GLY A 408 -2.85 -30.25 -10.12
CA GLY A 408 -3.49 -31.53 -9.78
C GLY A 408 -5.01 -31.48 -9.58
N THR A 409 -5.69 -30.34 -9.76
CA THR A 409 -7.16 -30.23 -9.67
C THR A 409 -7.81 -29.93 -11.01
N LYS A 410 -7.22 -30.42 -12.11
CA LYS A 410 -7.93 -30.55 -13.39
C LYS A 410 -8.93 -31.71 -13.27
N ASP A 411 -10.02 -31.49 -12.55
CA ASP A 411 -11.27 -32.26 -12.65
C ASP A 411 -12.43 -31.28 -12.83
#